data_AF-A0A2Z6GCX1-F1
#
_entry.id   AF-A0A2Z6GCX1-F1
#
_cell.length_a   1.000
_cell.length_b   1.000
_cell.length_c   1.000
_cell.angle_alpha   90.00
_cell.angle_beta   90.00
_cell.angle_gamma   90.00
#
_symmetry.space_group_name_H-M   'P 1'
#
loop_
_entity.id
_entity.type
_entity.pdbx_description
1 polymer ?
#
loop_
_entity_poly.entity_id
_entity_poly.type
_entity_poly.pdbx_seq_one_letter_code
_entity_poly.pdbx_strand_id
1 'polypeptide(L)'
;MAKANQADLEMAMELTSSLDVLTGWWPIVPLAIEQVGDLEESEHFDRDDAEQCQRVLGYLLDLADKASLLRVTFGCAVMLDPTNELVDPESDSIDHHPKRQQRDELLEVLKSIVGEIDGPNKPFSADSYLPPHLVEKARATIAKTGGAA
;
A
#
# COMPACT_ATOMS: atom_id res chain seq x y z
N MET A 1 5.13 14.30 8.28
CA MET A 1 4.33 14.34 7.04
C MET A 1 3.03 13.60 7.30
N ALA A 2 1.90 14.07 6.76
CA ALA A 2 0.63 13.36 6.87
C ALA A 2 0.59 12.17 5.90
N LYS A 3 0.07 11.02 6.34
CA LYS A 3 -0.20 9.87 5.48
C LYS A 3 -1.19 10.29 4.37
N ALA A 4 -1.02 9.75 3.17
CA ALA A 4 -1.99 9.91 2.10
C ALA A 4 -3.38 9.45 2.58
N ASN A 5 -4.39 10.27 2.31
CA ASN A 5 -5.79 9.92 2.55
C ASN A 5 -6.42 9.35 1.27
N GLN A 6 -7.68 8.96 1.34
CA GLN A 6 -8.40 8.38 0.20
C GLN A 6 -8.45 9.32 -1.02
N ALA A 7 -8.69 10.61 -0.81
CA ALA A 7 -8.73 11.60 -1.89
C ALA A 7 -7.36 11.77 -2.58
N ASP A 8 -6.25 11.69 -1.82
CA ASP A 8 -4.89 11.71 -2.38
C ASP A 8 -4.67 10.50 -3.31
N LEU A 9 -5.16 9.32 -2.93
CA LEU A 9 -5.02 8.08 -3.72
C LEU A 9 -5.88 8.11 -4.98
N GLU A 10 -7.15 8.52 -4.86
CA GLU A 10 -8.07 8.64 -6.01
C GLU A 10 -7.56 9.63 -7.04
N MET A 11 -7.14 10.82 -6.59
CA MET A 11 -6.55 11.83 -7.46
C MET A 11 -5.28 11.31 -8.13
N ALA A 12 -4.38 10.64 -7.39
CA ALA A 12 -3.15 10.11 -7.96
C ALA A 12 -3.43 9.06 -9.05
N MET A 13 -4.37 8.15 -8.83
CA MET A 13 -4.78 7.13 -9.80
C MET A 13 -5.42 7.74 -11.05
N GLU A 14 -6.31 8.72 -10.88
CA GLU A 14 -6.95 9.43 -12.00
C GLU A 14 -5.92 10.21 -12.82
N LEU A 15 -5.00 10.90 -12.14
CA LEU A 15 -3.93 11.66 -12.79
C LEU A 15 -2.97 10.74 -13.56
N THR A 16 -2.50 9.64 -12.96
CA THR A 16 -1.60 8.70 -13.65
C THR A 16 -2.30 8.03 -14.83
N SER A 17 -3.56 7.60 -14.67
CA SER A 17 -4.32 7.01 -15.77
C SER A 17 -4.53 7.99 -16.92
N SER A 18 -4.74 9.28 -16.61
CA SER A 18 -4.86 10.34 -17.62
C SER A 18 -3.54 10.57 -18.35
N LEU A 19 -2.40 10.49 -17.66
CA LEU A 19 -1.08 10.59 -18.30
C LEU A 19 -0.76 9.36 -19.17
N ASP A 20 -1.16 8.16 -18.74
CA ASP A 20 -0.93 6.93 -19.50
C ASP A 20 -1.66 6.95 -20.85
N VAL A 21 -2.91 7.42 -20.90
CA VAL A 21 -3.67 7.51 -22.17
C VAL A 21 -3.12 8.59 -23.10
N LEU A 22 -2.54 9.67 -22.56
CA LEU A 22 -1.90 10.73 -23.34
C LEU A 22 -0.53 10.30 -23.91
N THR A 23 0.13 9.34 -23.27
CA THR A 23 1.50 8.91 -23.62
C THR A 23 1.56 7.51 -24.26
N GLY A 24 0.41 6.83 -24.39
CA GLY A 24 0.31 5.50 -24.98
C GLY A 24 0.65 5.44 -26.47
N TRP A 25 0.65 4.22 -27.02
CA TRP A 25 0.91 3.97 -28.45
C TRP A 25 -0.09 4.67 -29.37
N TRP A 26 -1.34 4.83 -28.91
CA TRP A 26 -2.38 5.59 -29.56
C TRP A 26 -2.91 6.65 -28.59
N PRO A 27 -2.29 7.84 -28.56
CA PRO A 27 -2.69 8.89 -27.62
C PRO A 27 -4.15 9.29 -27.82
N ILE A 28 -4.90 9.36 -26.73
CA ILE A 28 -6.27 9.86 -26.72
C ILE A 28 -6.42 10.94 -25.66
N VAL A 29 -7.37 11.84 -25.88
CA VAL A 29 -7.79 12.80 -24.85
C VAL A 29 -8.41 12.00 -23.68
N PRO A 30 -8.13 12.33 -22.41
CA PRO A 30 -8.69 11.61 -21.28
C PRO A 30 -10.23 11.53 -21.36
N LEU A 31 -10.79 10.34 -21.12
CA LEU A 31 -12.22 10.05 -21.26
C LEU A 31 -13.15 11.02 -20.51
N ALA A 32 -12.67 11.59 -19.41
CA ALA A 32 -13.42 12.57 -18.62
C ALA A 32 -13.69 13.89 -19.36
N ILE A 33 -12.88 14.20 -20.38
CA ILE A 33 -12.92 15.47 -21.11
C ILE A 33 -12.93 15.29 -22.63
N GLU A 34 -12.92 14.07 -23.16
CA GLU A 34 -12.93 13.86 -24.61
C GLU A 34 -14.21 14.42 -25.27
N GLN A 35 -14.07 14.82 -26.53
CA GLN A 35 -15.14 15.28 -27.39
C GLN A 35 -15.23 14.36 -28.59
N VAL A 36 -16.10 13.36 -28.47
CA VAL A 36 -16.26 12.31 -29.47
C VAL A 36 -17.48 12.63 -30.34
N GLY A 37 -17.31 12.54 -31.66
CA GLY A 37 -18.43 12.61 -32.60
C GLY A 37 -19.24 11.30 -32.63
N ASP A 38 -20.40 11.30 -33.29
CA ASP A 38 -21.33 10.15 -33.32
C ASP A 38 -20.74 8.82 -33.84
N LEU A 39 -19.58 8.84 -34.51
CA LEU A 39 -18.95 7.69 -35.16
C LEU A 39 -17.57 7.32 -34.60
N GLU A 40 -17.06 8.08 -33.63
CA GLU A 40 -15.75 7.82 -33.03
C GLU A 40 -15.93 7.11 -31.69
N GLU A 41 -14.96 6.28 -31.30
CA GLU A 41 -14.96 5.62 -29.98
C GLU A 41 -14.16 6.44 -28.95
N SER A 42 -13.20 7.24 -29.39
CA SER A 42 -12.41 8.15 -28.54
C SER A 42 -11.80 9.28 -29.36
N GLU A 43 -11.60 10.44 -28.73
CA GLU A 43 -10.92 11.58 -29.36
C GLU A 43 -9.39 11.35 -29.36
N HIS A 44 -8.76 11.37 -30.54
CA HIS A 44 -7.31 11.29 -30.64
C HIS A 44 -6.64 12.55 -30.07
N PHE A 45 -5.57 12.38 -29.29
CA PHE A 45 -4.80 13.51 -28.77
C PHE A 45 -3.64 13.89 -29.70
N ASP A 46 -3.69 15.11 -30.21
CA ASP A 46 -2.62 15.76 -30.94
C ASP A 46 -1.99 16.86 -30.07
N ARG A 47 -0.70 16.69 -29.76
CA ARG A 47 0.08 17.65 -28.97
C ARG A 47 0.28 19.00 -29.67
N ASP A 48 0.10 19.05 -30.98
CA ASP A 48 0.23 20.27 -31.77
C ASP A 48 -1.14 21.00 -31.92
N ASP A 49 -2.24 20.37 -31.46
CA ASP A 49 -3.54 21.01 -31.31
C ASP A 49 -3.60 21.82 -29.99
N ALA A 50 -3.63 23.14 -30.13
CA ALA A 50 -3.63 24.06 -29.01
C ALA A 50 -4.90 23.98 -28.14
N GLU A 51 -6.06 23.68 -28.74
CA GLU A 51 -7.32 23.59 -28.01
C GLU A 51 -7.33 22.31 -27.16
N GLN A 52 -6.93 21.18 -27.73
CA GLN A 52 -6.78 19.94 -26.98
C GLN A 52 -5.78 20.08 -25.85
N CYS A 53 -4.60 20.67 -26.12
CA CYS A 53 -3.58 20.91 -25.10
C CYS A 53 -4.08 21.78 -23.96
N GLN A 54 -4.84 22.83 -24.25
CA GLN A 54 -5.42 23.69 -23.23
C GLN A 54 -6.43 22.94 -22.35
N ARG A 55 -7.32 22.14 -22.94
CA ARG A 55 -8.31 21.34 -22.20
C ARG A 55 -7.65 20.28 -21.33
N VAL A 56 -6.69 19.54 -21.89
CA VAL A 56 -5.93 18.52 -21.18
C VAL A 56 -5.14 19.13 -20.02
N LEU A 57 -4.40 20.22 -20.26
CA LEU A 57 -3.64 20.87 -19.19
C LEU A 57 -4.55 21.40 -18.09
N GLY A 58 -5.68 22.03 -18.44
CA GLY A 58 -6.67 22.49 -17.47
C GLY A 58 -7.19 21.35 -16.61
N TYR A 59 -7.58 20.24 -17.23
CA TYR A 59 -8.04 19.05 -16.52
C TYR A 59 -6.98 18.46 -15.59
N LEU A 60 -5.73 18.30 -16.04
CA LEU A 60 -4.64 17.77 -15.19
C LEU A 60 -4.35 18.69 -13.99
N LEU A 61 -4.42 20.01 -14.17
CA LEU A 61 -4.26 20.98 -13.08
C LEU A 61 -5.44 20.92 -12.10
N ASP A 62 -6.67 20.84 -12.60
CA ASP A 62 -7.86 20.69 -11.77
C ASP A 62 -7.83 19.38 -10.97
N LEU A 63 -7.35 18.28 -11.56
CA LEU A 63 -7.09 17.03 -10.84
C LEU A 63 -6.07 17.24 -9.73
N ALA A 64 -4.93 17.83 -10.05
CA ALA A 64 -3.84 18.03 -9.11
C ALA A 64 -4.22 18.96 -7.93
N ASP A 65 -5.21 19.83 -8.09
CA ASP A 65 -5.73 20.70 -7.03
C ASP A 65 -6.69 19.98 -6.05
N LYS A 66 -7.29 18.85 -6.47
CA LYS A 66 -8.23 18.09 -5.61
C LYS A 66 -7.58 17.52 -4.35
N ALA A 67 -6.29 17.18 -4.40
CA ALA A 67 -5.58 16.49 -3.33
C ALA A 67 -4.05 16.61 -3.45
N SER A 68 -3.28 15.84 -2.69
CA SER A 68 -1.82 15.99 -2.61
C SER A 68 -1.06 14.80 -3.18
N LEU A 69 -0.60 14.90 -4.44
CA LEU A 69 0.25 13.87 -5.08
C LEU A 69 1.57 13.65 -4.32
N LEU A 70 2.08 14.70 -3.68
CA LEU A 70 3.29 14.64 -2.88
C LEU A 70 3.15 13.68 -1.68
N ARG A 71 1.95 13.55 -1.10
CA ARG A 71 1.72 12.65 0.04
C ARG A 71 1.79 11.20 -0.39
N VAL A 72 1.29 10.90 -1.59
CA VAL A 72 1.36 9.56 -2.19
C VAL A 72 2.81 9.23 -2.52
N THR A 73 3.47 10.05 -3.35
CA THR A 73 4.82 9.80 -3.85
C THR A 73 5.86 9.76 -2.74
N PHE A 74 5.85 10.71 -1.81
CA PHE A 74 6.76 10.69 -0.68
C PHE A 74 6.42 9.58 0.32
N GLY A 75 5.12 9.25 0.47
CA GLY A 75 4.70 8.08 1.23
C GLY A 75 5.31 6.79 0.69
N CYS A 76 5.31 6.60 -0.64
CA CYS A 76 5.97 5.50 -1.32
C CYS A 76 7.49 5.54 -1.12
N ALA A 77 8.12 6.69 -1.30
CA ALA A 77 9.57 6.84 -1.12
C ALA A 77 10.00 6.47 0.31
N VAL A 78 9.25 6.94 1.31
CA VAL A 78 9.49 6.56 2.71
C VAL A 78 9.25 5.08 2.89
N MET A 79 8.17 4.51 2.34
CA MET A 79 7.81 3.10 2.50
C MET A 79 8.84 2.14 1.88
N LEU A 80 9.45 2.53 0.76
CA LEU A 80 10.48 1.77 0.04
C LEU A 80 11.91 2.04 0.55
N ASP A 81 12.09 2.95 1.52
CA ASP A 81 13.41 3.20 2.13
C ASP A 81 13.85 1.97 2.95
N PRO A 82 14.97 1.31 2.61
CA PRO A 82 15.41 0.08 3.30
C PRO A 82 15.66 0.29 4.79
N THR A 83 15.92 1.52 5.25
CA THR A 83 16.17 1.83 6.66
C THR A 83 14.93 1.67 7.55
N ASN A 84 13.73 1.63 6.97
CA ASN A 84 12.48 1.49 7.71
C ASN A 84 12.05 0.03 7.97
N GLU A 85 12.71 -0.94 7.30
CA GLU A 85 12.43 -2.39 7.39
C GLU A 85 10.95 -2.76 7.16
N LEU A 86 10.26 -2.06 6.25
CA LEU A 86 8.86 -2.30 5.85
C LEU A 86 8.78 -3.30 4.69
N VAL A 87 9.48 -3.01 3.60
CA VAL A 87 9.53 -3.82 2.38
C VAL A 87 10.90 -4.46 2.23
N ASP A 88 10.94 -5.67 1.67
CA ASP A 88 12.19 -6.35 1.33
C ASP A 88 12.89 -5.65 0.17
N PRO A 89 14.07 -5.01 0.37
CA PRO A 89 14.77 -4.34 -0.71
C PRO A 89 15.35 -5.31 -1.75
N GLU A 90 15.46 -6.61 -1.44
CA GLU A 90 15.98 -7.63 -2.34
C GLU A 90 14.87 -8.34 -3.13
N SER A 91 13.60 -8.01 -2.90
CA SER A 91 12.48 -8.56 -3.68
C SER A 91 12.22 -7.74 -4.94
N ASP A 92 11.86 -8.43 -6.03
CA ASP A 92 11.35 -7.81 -7.26
C ASP A 92 9.89 -7.32 -7.12
N SER A 93 9.29 -7.49 -5.94
CA SER A 93 7.88 -7.21 -5.65
C SER A 93 7.72 -6.48 -4.31
N ILE A 94 6.53 -5.95 -4.02
CA ILE A 94 6.24 -5.29 -2.74
C ILE A 94 5.96 -6.37 -1.68
N ASP A 95 7.02 -7.00 -1.18
CA ASP A 95 6.97 -8.03 -0.14
C ASP A 95 7.40 -7.49 1.23
N HIS A 96 6.88 -8.09 2.30
CA HIS A 96 7.30 -7.73 3.64
C HIS A 96 8.78 -8.03 3.88
N HIS A 97 9.49 -7.07 4.48
CA HIS A 97 10.89 -7.24 4.87
C HIS A 97 11.09 -8.53 5.70
N PRO A 98 12.19 -9.30 5.52
CA PRO A 98 12.38 -10.60 6.18
C PRO A 98 12.24 -10.56 7.71
N LYS A 99 12.63 -9.45 8.35
CA LYS A 99 12.43 -9.26 9.81
C LYS A 99 10.97 -9.25 10.25
N ARG A 100 10.06 -8.77 9.40
CA ARG A 100 8.60 -8.79 9.67
C ARG A 100 8.05 -10.20 9.54
N GLN A 101 8.47 -10.92 8.50
CA GLN A 101 8.09 -12.33 8.31
C GLN A 101 8.56 -13.19 9.50
N GLN A 102 9.82 -13.06 9.91
CA GLN A 102 10.38 -13.75 11.09
C GLN A 102 9.62 -13.41 12.37
N ARG A 103 9.26 -12.14 12.57
CA ARG A 103 8.45 -11.72 13.72
C ARG A 103 7.09 -12.42 13.72
N ASP A 104 6.45 -12.52 12.58
CA ASP A 104 5.11 -13.13 12.46
C ASP A 104 5.19 -14.65 12.68
N GLU A 105 6.19 -15.33 12.13
CA GLU A 105 6.48 -16.75 12.42
C GLU A 105 6.74 -16.98 13.92
N LEU A 106 7.58 -16.15 14.55
CA LEU A 106 7.85 -16.23 15.99
C LEU A 106 6.59 -16.00 16.82
N LEU A 107 5.72 -15.09 16.39
CA LEU A 107 4.44 -14.83 17.06
C LEU A 107 3.51 -16.04 16.97
N GLU A 108 3.43 -16.71 15.82
CA GLU A 108 2.62 -17.92 15.65
C GLU A 108 3.15 -19.10 16.47
N VAL A 109 4.47 -19.26 16.56
CA VAL A 109 5.08 -20.25 17.46
C VAL A 109 4.76 -19.93 18.92
N LEU A 110 4.86 -18.65 19.33
CA LEU A 110 4.54 -18.25 20.70
C LEU A 110 3.06 -18.47 21.04
N LYS A 111 2.14 -18.17 20.11
CA LYS A 111 0.72 -18.47 20.26
C LYS A 111 0.48 -19.97 20.43
N SER A 112 1.13 -20.80 19.63
CA SER A 112 1.05 -22.27 19.72
C SER A 112 1.50 -22.77 21.10
N ILE A 113 2.66 -22.30 21.59
CA ILE A 113 3.19 -22.68 22.91
C ILE A 113 2.21 -22.29 24.02
N VAL A 114 1.67 -21.06 24.00
CA VAL A 114 0.70 -20.61 25.00
C VAL A 114 -0.59 -21.43 24.92
N GLY A 115 -1.05 -21.77 23.72
CA GLY A 115 -2.22 -22.62 23.51
C GLY A 115 -2.05 -24.04 24.05
N GLU A 116 -0.87 -24.64 23.90
CA GLU A 116 -0.57 -25.96 24.49
C GLU A 116 -0.59 -25.91 26.03
N ILE A 117 -0.08 -24.83 26.64
CA ILE A 117 -0.11 -24.63 28.10
C ILE A 117 -1.55 -24.51 28.63
N ASP A 118 -2.45 -23.90 27.84
CA ASP A 118 -3.88 -23.76 28.16
C ASP A 118 -4.68 -25.04 27.91
N GLY A 119 -4.10 -26.03 27.23
CA GLY A 119 -4.77 -27.25 26.81
C GLY A 119 -5.14 -28.22 27.95
N PRO A 120 -6.07 -29.16 27.70
CA PRO A 120 -6.48 -30.16 28.68
C PRO A 120 -5.36 -31.18 29.00
N ASN A 121 -4.47 -31.40 28.04
CA ASN A 121 -3.29 -32.24 28.19
C ASN A 121 -2.12 -31.35 28.59
N LYS A 122 -2.00 -30.98 29.87
CA LYS A 122 -0.79 -30.31 30.36
C LYS A 122 0.37 -31.30 30.25
N PRO A 123 1.35 -31.11 29.35
CA PRO A 123 2.63 -31.73 29.57
C PRO A 123 3.37 -30.72 30.50
N PHE A 124 4.26 -31.10 31.39
CA PHE A 124 5.48 -31.83 31.14
C PHE A 124 6.07 -32.26 32.49
N SER A 125 7.09 -33.11 32.46
CA SER A 125 7.84 -33.55 33.64
C SER A 125 8.35 -32.38 34.48
N ALA A 126 8.90 -32.67 35.67
CA ALA A 126 9.61 -31.69 36.48
C ALA A 126 10.69 -30.89 35.72
N ASP A 127 11.13 -31.40 34.55
CA ASP A 127 12.19 -30.84 33.72
C ASP A 127 11.71 -29.85 32.64
N SER A 128 10.40 -29.74 32.37
CA SER A 128 9.86 -28.75 31.40
C SER A 128 8.97 -27.71 32.05
N TYR A 129 9.48 -27.14 33.15
CA TYR A 129 8.86 -26.02 33.84
C TYR A 129 9.00 -24.72 33.04
N LEU A 130 7.87 -24.13 32.64
CA LEU A 130 7.82 -22.73 32.17
C LEU A 130 7.33 -21.83 33.32
N PRO A 131 8.12 -20.85 33.78
CA PRO A 131 7.70 -19.94 34.84
C PRO A 131 6.39 -19.18 34.53
N PRO A 132 5.43 -19.08 35.47
CA PRO A 132 4.15 -18.40 35.24
C PRO A 132 4.27 -16.97 34.73
N HIS A 133 5.26 -16.20 35.22
CA HIS A 133 5.48 -14.82 34.78
C HIS A 133 5.88 -14.72 33.30
N LEU A 134 6.54 -15.73 32.72
CA LEU A 134 6.84 -15.76 31.29
C LEU A 134 5.59 -16.07 30.46
N VAL A 135 4.73 -16.96 30.95
CA VAL A 135 3.42 -17.26 30.32
C VAL A 135 2.53 -16.02 30.31
N GLU A 136 2.42 -15.33 31.43
CA GLU A 136 1.65 -14.08 31.55
C GLU A 136 2.19 -13.00 30.61
N LYS A 137 3.51 -12.83 30.56
CA LYS A 137 4.17 -11.87 29.65
C LYS A 137 3.93 -12.23 28.18
N ALA A 138 3.98 -13.52 27.84
CA ALA A 138 3.68 -14.00 26.49
C ALA A 138 2.24 -13.66 26.08
N ARG A 139 1.25 -13.95 26.93
CA ARG A 139 -0.16 -13.60 26.69
C ARG A 139 -0.35 -12.09 26.49
N ALA A 140 0.22 -11.29 27.39
CA ALA A 140 0.12 -9.84 27.29
C ALA A 140 0.76 -9.30 26.01
N THR A 141 1.85 -9.92 25.55
CA THR A 141 2.51 -9.54 24.30
C THR A 141 1.68 -9.94 23.09
N ILE A 142 1.16 -11.17 23.03
CA ILE A 142 0.27 -11.64 21.95
C ILE A 142 -0.96 -10.74 21.82
N ALA A 143 -1.60 -10.40 22.94
CA ALA A 143 -2.79 -9.54 22.96
C ALA A 143 -2.50 -8.13 22.40
N LYS A 144 -1.31 -7.58 22.66
CA LYS A 144 -0.89 -6.28 22.11
C LYS A 144 -0.62 -6.34 20.61
N THR A 145 -0.01 -7.42 20.13
CA THR A 145 0.34 -7.57 18.71
C THR A 145 -0.87 -7.86 17.83
N GLY A 146 -1.91 -8.51 18.35
CA GLY A 146 -3.16 -8.78 17.63
C GLY A 146 -4.05 -7.55 17.35
N GLY A 147 -3.74 -6.39 17.94
CA GLY A 147 -4.45 -5.12 17.71
C GLY A 147 -3.76 -4.16 16.74
N ALA A 148 -2.66 -4.57 16.11
CA ALA A 148 -1.80 -3.71 15.28
C ALA A 148 -1.80 -4.08 13.77
N ALA A 149 -2.85 -4.76 13.30
CA ALA A 149 -3.07 -5.07 11.88
C ALA A 149 -3.94 -4.01 11.22
#